data_AF-A0A850EP44-F1
#
_entry.id   AF-A0A850EP44-F1
#
_cell.length_a   1.000
_cell.length_b   1.000
_cell.length_c   1.000
_cell.angle_alpha   90.00
_cell.angle_beta   90.00
_cell.angle_gamma   90.00
#
_symmetry.space_group_name_H-M   'P 1'
#
loop_
_entity.id
_entity.type
_entity.pdbx_description
1 polymer ?
#
loop_
_entity_poly.entity_id
_entity_poly.type
_entity_poly.pdbx_seq_one_letter_code
_entity_poly.pdbx_strand_id
1 'polypeptide(L)'
;MTRNIVHVPYGYEPPVEQRKGTLIFYDSFEHIQDSELAAAAKTATDRKFTKLVLYPLHEETVRRLSKEPVQAFYKREDRLHEWKREQGVSFITVEGWEGKRKKYTPLDSALRHLTERYPAPHFLYLTPDMANQFASFSSFEEWIVKVRLLLAEAPAFIHPRLEKYRHRWDVAE
;
A
#
# COMPACT_ATOMS: atom_id res chain seq x y z
N MET A 1 12.62 -19.20 40.03
CA MET A 1 12.81 -18.61 38.69
C MET A 1 12.26 -17.19 38.73
N THR A 2 13.17 -16.22 38.71
CA THR A 2 12.92 -14.81 39.05
C THR A 2 12.27 -14.09 37.87
N ARG A 3 11.03 -13.62 38.05
CA ARG A 3 10.31 -12.75 37.11
C ARG A 3 10.96 -11.37 37.16
N ASN A 4 11.71 -10.99 36.12
CA ASN A 4 12.19 -9.63 35.94
C ASN A 4 11.00 -8.73 35.57
N ILE A 5 10.48 -8.01 36.56
CA ILE A 5 9.45 -6.98 36.39
C ILE A 5 10.19 -5.70 35.96
N VAL A 6 10.09 -5.35 34.68
CA VAL A 6 10.69 -4.12 34.14
C VAL A 6 9.81 -2.94 34.55
N HIS A 7 10.28 -2.14 35.50
CA HIS A 7 9.69 -0.84 35.84
C HIS A 7 10.11 0.18 34.77
N VAL A 8 9.16 0.68 33.99
CA VAL A 8 9.36 1.85 33.12
C VAL A 8 8.90 3.12 33.86
N PRO A 9 9.69 4.21 33.86
CA PRO A 9 9.31 5.47 34.50
C PRO A 9 8.20 6.21 33.73
N TYR A 10 7.39 6.96 34.47
CA TYR A 10 6.27 7.75 33.98
C TYR A 10 6.80 8.90 33.10
N GLY A 11 6.54 8.83 31.79
CA GLY A 11 7.10 9.77 30.79
C GLY A 11 7.79 9.11 29.58
N TYR A 12 7.70 7.78 29.40
CA TYR A 12 8.21 7.12 28.19
C TYR A 12 7.36 7.49 26.97
N GLU A 13 7.78 8.50 26.21
CA GLU A 13 7.36 8.67 24.83
C GLU A 13 7.96 7.52 24.00
N PRO A 14 7.14 6.64 23.39
CA PRO A 14 7.68 5.56 22.57
C PRO A 14 8.55 6.18 21.48
N PRO A 15 9.79 5.69 21.27
CA PRO A 15 10.66 6.22 20.23
C PRO A 15 9.92 6.16 18.90
N VAL A 16 9.74 7.34 18.29
CA VAL A 16 9.01 7.54 17.04
C VAL A 16 9.53 6.51 16.04
N GLU A 17 8.64 5.63 15.60
CA GLU A 17 8.95 4.42 14.83
C GLU A 17 9.86 4.76 13.62
N GLN A 18 11.16 4.48 13.73
CA GLN A 18 12.08 4.54 12.60
C GLN A 18 11.81 3.34 11.67
N ARG A 19 10.73 3.35 10.88
CA ARG A 19 10.37 2.21 10.03
C ARG A 19 10.89 2.39 8.60
N LYS A 20 12.16 2.05 8.43
CA LYS A 20 12.82 1.78 7.14
C LYS A 20 12.21 0.52 6.48
N GLY A 21 10.97 0.63 6.01
CA GLY A 21 10.19 -0.45 5.38
C GLY A 21 10.00 -0.29 3.87
N THR A 22 9.07 -1.07 3.33
CA THR A 22 8.61 -0.97 1.94
C THR A 22 7.22 -0.34 1.90
N LEU A 23 7.07 0.76 1.16
CA LEU A 23 5.76 1.33 0.83
C LEU A 23 5.29 0.75 -0.50
N ILE A 24 4.10 0.17 -0.52
CA ILE A 24 3.51 -0.44 -1.70
C ILE A 24 2.27 0.38 -2.05
N PHE A 25 2.30 1.09 -3.16
CA PHE A 25 1.14 1.75 -3.71
C PHE A 25 0.33 0.74 -4.52
N TYR A 26 -0.77 0.29 -3.94
CA TYR A 26 -1.66 -0.70 -4.53
C TYR A 26 -2.89 0.02 -5.11
N ASP A 27 -2.92 0.16 -6.43
CA ASP A 27 -4.03 0.81 -7.13
C ASP A 27 -4.10 0.33 -8.59
N SER A 28 -5.23 0.61 -9.24
CA SER A 28 -5.37 0.51 -10.69
C SER A 28 -4.47 1.47 -11.45
N PHE A 29 -4.15 2.66 -10.91
CA PHE A 29 -3.48 3.75 -11.63
C PHE A 29 -4.23 4.24 -12.88
N GLU A 30 -5.53 3.96 -13.01
CA GLU A 30 -6.33 4.50 -14.12
C GLU A 30 -6.59 5.99 -13.92
N HIS A 31 -7.04 6.38 -12.72
CA HIS A 31 -7.40 7.77 -12.39
C HIS A 31 -6.31 8.50 -11.61
N ILE A 32 -5.21 7.81 -11.29
CA ILE A 32 -4.11 8.40 -10.52
C ILE A 32 -3.35 9.38 -11.40
N GLN A 33 -3.25 10.61 -10.90
CA GLN A 33 -2.47 11.69 -11.54
C GLN A 33 -1.01 11.66 -11.09
N ASP A 34 -0.15 12.33 -11.86
CA ASP A 34 1.28 12.39 -11.53
C ASP A 34 1.54 13.16 -10.23
N SER A 35 0.63 14.07 -9.84
CA SER A 35 0.62 14.75 -8.54
C SER A 35 0.41 13.78 -7.37
N GLU A 36 -0.47 12.79 -7.52
CA GLU A 36 -0.71 11.76 -6.51
C GLU A 36 0.45 10.77 -6.42
N LEU A 37 1.07 10.42 -7.56
CA LEU A 37 2.31 9.65 -7.57
C LEU A 37 3.43 10.40 -6.85
N ALA A 38 3.55 11.71 -7.09
CA ALA A 38 4.51 12.57 -6.42
C ALA A 38 4.22 12.67 -4.91
N ALA A 39 2.95 12.75 -4.52
CA ALA A 39 2.55 12.72 -3.10
C ALA A 39 2.94 11.40 -2.42
N ALA A 40 2.74 10.26 -3.09
CA ALA A 40 3.16 8.96 -2.58
C ALA A 40 4.69 8.85 -2.47
N ALA A 41 5.44 9.36 -3.45
CA ALA A 41 6.90 9.43 -3.39
C ALA A 41 7.41 10.35 -2.28
N LYS A 42 6.81 11.54 -2.14
CA LYS A 42 7.11 12.48 -1.05
C LYS A 42 6.86 11.84 0.30
N THR A 43 5.70 11.22 0.48
CA THR A 43 5.35 10.46 1.69
C THR A 43 6.40 9.37 1.98
N ALA A 44 6.88 8.70 0.94
CA ALA A 44 7.91 7.69 1.10
C ALA A 44 9.26 8.25 1.54
N THR A 45 9.63 9.41 1.01
CA THR A 45 10.83 10.14 1.42
C THR A 45 10.71 10.68 2.85
N ASP A 46 9.58 11.31 3.19
CA ASP A 46 9.34 11.94 4.49
C ASP A 46 9.31 10.90 5.61
N ARG A 47 8.64 9.76 5.38
CA ARG A 47 8.62 8.61 6.31
C ARG A 47 9.86 7.72 6.21
N LYS A 48 10.85 8.09 5.37
CA LYS A 48 12.14 7.39 5.18
C LYS A 48 12.00 5.90 4.84
N PHE A 49 11.04 5.56 3.97
CA PHE A 49 10.93 4.21 3.44
C PHE A 49 12.13 3.88 2.55
N THR A 50 12.56 2.62 2.62
CA THR A 50 13.71 2.11 1.85
C THR A 50 13.32 1.93 0.38
N LYS A 51 12.05 1.67 0.11
CA LYS A 51 11.56 1.37 -1.24
C LYS A 51 10.10 1.79 -1.39
N LEU A 52 9.78 2.35 -2.55
CA LEU A 52 8.41 2.58 -3.01
C LEU A 52 8.13 1.61 -4.16
N VAL A 53 7.08 0.83 -4.03
CA VAL A 53 6.66 -0.18 -5.00
C VAL A 53 5.31 0.23 -5.55
N LEU A 54 5.25 0.60 -6.82
CA LEU A 54 4.01 0.85 -7.55
C LEU A 54 3.51 -0.50 -8.06
N TYR A 55 2.35 -0.93 -7.59
CA TYR A 55 1.74 -2.22 -7.92
C TYR A 55 0.45 -1.98 -8.72
N PRO A 56 0.53 -1.85 -10.06
CA PRO A 56 -0.65 -1.68 -10.89
C PRO A 56 -1.49 -2.96 -10.91
N LEU A 57 -2.81 -2.82 -10.76
CA LEU A 57 -3.74 -3.95 -10.83
C LEU A 57 -4.03 -4.39 -12.26
N HIS A 58 -4.18 -5.70 -12.48
CA HIS A 58 -4.64 -6.21 -13.77
C HIS A 58 -6.06 -5.72 -14.10
N GLU A 59 -6.36 -5.53 -15.38
CA GLU A 59 -7.68 -5.10 -15.85
C GLU A 59 -8.82 -6.01 -15.38
N GLU A 60 -8.59 -7.32 -15.32
CA GLU A 60 -9.58 -8.27 -14.79
C GLU A 60 -9.81 -8.14 -13.28
N THR A 61 -8.77 -7.77 -12.53
CA THR A 61 -8.87 -7.49 -11.10
C THR A 61 -9.70 -6.23 -10.89
N VAL A 62 -9.40 -5.16 -11.62
CA VAL A 62 -10.17 -3.90 -11.54
C VAL A 62 -11.61 -4.09 -11.99
N ARG A 63 -11.85 -4.83 -13.08
CA ARG A 63 -13.21 -5.14 -13.56
C ARG A 63 -14.06 -5.89 -12.54
N ARG A 64 -13.45 -6.69 -11.65
CA ARG A 64 -14.18 -7.34 -10.54
C ARG A 64 -14.40 -6.43 -9.35
N LEU A 65 -13.50 -5.47 -9.13
CA LEU A 65 -13.53 -4.50 -8.03
C LEU A 65 -14.53 -3.37 -8.31
N SER A 66 -14.24 -2.53 -9.30
CA SER A 66 -15.02 -1.32 -9.58
C SER A 66 -16.06 -1.51 -10.69
N LYS A 67 -16.00 -2.62 -11.45
CA LYS A 67 -16.82 -2.86 -12.67
C LYS A 67 -16.61 -1.83 -13.78
N GLU A 68 -15.60 -0.98 -13.65
CA GLU A 68 -15.28 0.05 -14.63
C GLU A 68 -14.35 -0.49 -15.72
N PRO A 69 -14.48 0.02 -16.96
CA PRO A 69 -13.49 -0.24 -17.99
C PRO A 69 -12.20 0.53 -17.66
N VAL A 70 -11.08 -0.19 -17.62
CA VAL A 70 -9.74 0.40 -17.45
C VAL A 70 -8.89 0.17 -18.67
N GLN A 71 -7.86 1.00 -18.84
CA GLN A 71 -6.87 0.81 -19.87
C GLN A 71 -6.12 -0.52 -19.68
N ALA A 72 -5.63 -1.04 -20.80
CA ALA A 72 -4.84 -2.25 -20.81
C ALA A 72 -3.63 -2.11 -19.87
N PHE A 73 -3.35 -3.19 -19.13
CA PHE A 73 -2.31 -3.21 -18.09
C PHE A 73 -0.97 -2.61 -18.56
N TYR A 74 -0.52 -3.01 -19.76
CA TYR A 74 0.77 -2.57 -20.31
C TYR A 74 0.86 -1.05 -20.52
N LYS A 75 -0.25 -0.36 -20.84
CA LYS A 75 -0.24 1.10 -21.03
C LYS A 75 -0.03 1.83 -19.71
N ARG A 76 -0.72 1.35 -18.66
CA ARG A 76 -0.58 1.89 -17.30
C ARG A 76 0.81 1.58 -16.74
N GLU A 77 1.30 0.37 -16.95
CA GLU A 77 2.66 -0.03 -16.58
C GLU A 77 3.72 0.83 -17.27
N ASP A 78 3.60 1.08 -18.58
CA ASP A 78 4.54 1.92 -19.34
C ASP A 78 4.54 3.37 -18.84
N ARG A 79 3.35 3.95 -18.58
CA ARG A 79 3.22 5.28 -17.95
C ARG A 79 3.92 5.34 -16.59
N LEU A 80 3.77 4.32 -15.74
CA LEU A 80 4.44 4.28 -14.44
C LEU A 80 5.97 4.16 -14.59
N HIS A 81 6.43 3.44 -15.61
CA HIS A 81 7.85 3.37 -15.94
C HIS A 81 8.40 4.69 -16.49
N GLU A 82 7.65 5.39 -17.34
CA GLU A 82 7.97 6.74 -17.80
C GLU A 82 8.09 7.70 -16.63
N TRP A 83 7.05 7.79 -15.80
CA TRP A 83 7.06 8.63 -14.60
C TRP A 83 8.24 8.29 -13.68
N LYS A 84 8.52 7.01 -13.43
CA LYS A 84 9.70 6.58 -12.66
C LYS A 84 11.00 7.08 -13.29
N ARG A 85 11.14 7.04 -14.62
CA ARG A 85 12.34 7.54 -15.33
C ARG A 85 12.50 9.05 -15.13
N GLU A 86 11.41 9.80 -15.18
CA GLU A 86 11.40 11.25 -14.96
C GLU A 86 11.80 11.63 -13.54
N GLN A 87 11.35 10.87 -12.53
CA GLN A 87 11.73 11.14 -11.14
C GLN A 87 13.23 10.88 -10.86
N GLY A 88 13.90 10.04 -11.66
CA GLY A 88 15.33 9.77 -11.52
C GLY A 88 15.75 9.08 -10.21
N VAL A 89 14.79 8.59 -9.41
CA VAL A 89 15.05 7.99 -8.09
C VAL A 89 15.10 6.47 -8.14
N SER A 90 16.14 5.90 -7.52
CA SER A 90 16.40 4.46 -7.56
C SER A 90 15.55 3.62 -6.60
N PHE A 91 14.94 4.25 -5.58
CA PHE A 91 14.11 3.55 -4.59
C PHE A 91 12.69 3.24 -5.08
N ILE A 92 12.26 3.82 -6.22
CA ILE A 92 10.96 3.54 -6.83
C ILE A 92 11.05 2.33 -7.74
N THR A 93 10.11 1.40 -7.62
CA THR A 93 10.01 0.19 -8.43
C THR A 93 8.58 0.00 -8.90
N VAL A 94 8.41 -0.36 -10.17
CA VAL A 94 7.11 -0.77 -10.73
C VAL A 94 7.07 -2.30 -10.72
N GLU A 95 6.02 -2.89 -10.17
CA GLU A 95 5.88 -4.34 -10.04
C GLU A 95 4.90 -4.92 -11.06
N GLY A 96 5.44 -5.45 -12.14
CA GLY A 96 4.70 -6.04 -13.26
C GLY A 96 4.21 -7.49 -13.07
N TRP A 97 4.10 -7.98 -11.83
CA TRP A 97 3.82 -9.40 -11.58
C TRP A 97 2.44 -9.84 -12.09
N GLU A 98 1.41 -9.00 -11.93
CA GLU A 98 0.05 -9.32 -12.40
C GLU A 98 -0.05 -9.44 -13.92
N GLY A 99 0.69 -8.63 -14.68
CA GLY A 99 0.69 -8.66 -16.15
C GLY A 99 1.09 -10.02 -16.74
N LYS A 100 1.86 -10.83 -15.99
CA LYS A 100 2.27 -12.18 -16.43
C LYS A 100 1.17 -13.22 -16.29
N ARG A 101 0.18 -13.00 -15.41
CA ARG A 101 -0.87 -14.01 -15.12
C ARG A 101 -2.03 -13.97 -16.09
N LYS A 102 -2.28 -12.84 -16.79
CA LYS A 102 -3.39 -12.64 -17.75
C LYS A 102 -4.76 -13.11 -17.24
N LYS A 103 -4.92 -13.12 -15.92
CA LYS A 103 -6.07 -13.65 -15.17
C LYS A 103 -6.24 -12.81 -13.92
N TYR A 104 -7.47 -12.77 -13.40
CA TYR A 104 -7.77 -12.23 -12.06
C TYR A 104 -6.76 -12.71 -11.01
N THR A 105 -6.20 -11.75 -10.27
CA THR A 105 -5.30 -12.01 -9.15
C THR A 105 -6.07 -11.80 -7.84
N PRO A 106 -6.26 -12.86 -7.02
CA PRO A 106 -6.79 -12.68 -5.69
C PRO A 106 -5.87 -11.77 -4.87
N LEU A 107 -6.47 -10.85 -4.12
CA LEU A 107 -5.77 -9.93 -3.21
C LEU A 107 -4.78 -10.65 -2.29
N ASP A 108 -5.14 -11.81 -1.75
CA ASP A 108 -4.26 -12.63 -0.91
C ASP A 108 -2.98 -13.07 -1.65
N SER A 109 -3.10 -13.45 -2.92
CA SER A 109 -1.95 -13.84 -3.74
C SER A 109 -1.06 -12.65 -4.07
N ALA A 110 -1.65 -11.49 -4.35
CA ALA A 110 -0.91 -10.25 -4.59
C ALA A 110 -0.10 -9.84 -3.36
N LEU A 111 -0.75 -9.79 -2.19
CA LEU A 111 -0.09 -9.42 -0.94
C LEU A 111 0.97 -10.43 -0.51
N ARG A 112 0.71 -11.74 -0.67
CA ARG A 112 1.71 -12.77 -0.38
C ARG A 112 2.97 -12.58 -1.22
N HIS A 113 2.80 -12.41 -2.53
CA HIS A 113 3.92 -12.12 -3.43
C HIS A 113 4.71 -10.88 -3.01
N LEU A 114 4.01 -9.79 -2.69
CA LEU A 114 4.62 -8.54 -2.24
C LEU A 114 5.40 -8.71 -0.94
N THR A 115 4.82 -9.40 0.04
CA THR A 115 5.47 -9.60 1.35
C THR A 115 6.65 -10.57 1.31
N GLU A 116 6.68 -11.51 0.38
CA GLU A 116 7.81 -12.42 0.15
C GLU A 116 8.95 -11.74 -0.63
N ARG A 117 8.59 -10.87 -1.58
CA ARG A 117 9.56 -10.21 -2.48
C ARG A 117 10.25 -9.01 -1.83
N TYR A 118 9.54 -8.29 -0.96
CA TYR A 118 10.01 -7.03 -0.39
C TYR A 118 10.26 -7.13 1.13
N PRO A 119 11.28 -6.42 1.65
CA PRO A 119 11.60 -6.48 3.07
C PRO A 119 10.52 -5.81 3.92
N ALA A 120 10.22 -6.45 5.06
CA ALA A 120 9.38 -5.89 6.11
C ALA A 120 10.09 -4.70 6.81
N PRO A 121 9.36 -3.78 7.47
CA PRO A 121 7.90 -3.71 7.58
C PRO A 121 7.20 -3.28 6.28
N HIS A 122 6.03 -3.87 6.00
CA HIS A 122 5.23 -3.59 4.79
C HIS A 122 4.14 -2.56 5.07
N PHE A 123 4.11 -1.54 4.23
CA PHE A 123 3.10 -0.48 4.26
C PHE A 123 2.33 -0.49 2.94
N LEU A 124 1.01 -0.45 3.01
CA LEU A 124 0.15 -0.42 1.85
C LEU A 124 -0.42 0.99 1.70
N TYR A 125 0.03 1.71 0.68
CA TYR A 125 -0.49 3.02 0.31
C TYR A 125 -1.72 2.84 -0.58
N LEU A 126 -2.87 3.37 -0.14
CA LEU A 126 -4.16 3.19 -0.80
C LEU A 126 -4.90 4.52 -0.93
N THR A 127 -5.66 4.68 -2.00
CA THR A 127 -6.73 5.68 -2.07
C THR A 127 -7.86 5.32 -1.10
N PRO A 128 -8.67 6.29 -0.64
CA PRO A 128 -9.78 6.05 0.29
C PRO A 128 -10.79 5.03 -0.26
N ASP A 129 -11.08 5.09 -1.56
CA ASP A 129 -11.97 4.12 -2.22
C ASP A 129 -11.36 2.71 -2.18
N MET A 130 -10.09 2.58 -2.58
CA MET A 130 -9.40 1.30 -2.56
C MET A 130 -9.27 0.74 -1.14
N ALA A 131 -9.10 1.58 -0.11
CA ALA A 131 -9.06 1.14 1.29
C ALA A 131 -10.41 0.59 1.78
N ASN A 132 -11.52 1.21 1.38
CA ASN A 132 -12.85 0.69 1.68
C ASN A 132 -13.13 -0.61 0.94
N GLN A 133 -12.74 -0.70 -0.33
CA GLN A 133 -12.82 -1.95 -1.09
C GLN A 133 -11.96 -3.04 -0.44
N PHE A 134 -10.74 -2.73 -0.04
CA PHE A 134 -9.83 -3.62 0.67
C PHE A 134 -10.47 -4.16 1.97
N ALA A 135 -11.14 -3.29 2.74
CA ALA A 135 -11.84 -3.66 3.96
C ALA A 135 -13.08 -4.56 3.74
N SER A 136 -13.65 -4.57 2.53
CA SER A 136 -14.80 -5.42 2.20
C SER A 136 -14.42 -6.91 2.06
N PHE A 137 -13.16 -7.21 1.73
CA PHE A 137 -12.68 -8.57 1.53
C PHE A 137 -12.67 -9.40 2.82
N SER A 138 -12.88 -10.70 2.69
CA SER A 138 -12.82 -11.66 3.81
C SER A 138 -11.41 -11.76 4.40
N SER A 139 -10.37 -11.73 3.57
CA SER A 139 -8.96 -11.81 3.99
C SER A 139 -8.43 -10.52 4.61
N PHE A 140 -9.24 -9.45 4.68
CA PHE A 140 -8.82 -8.15 5.23
C PHE A 140 -8.24 -8.28 6.65
N GLU A 141 -8.94 -8.97 7.55
CA GLU A 141 -8.54 -9.10 8.96
C GLU A 141 -7.21 -9.85 9.11
N GLU A 142 -6.92 -10.79 8.21
CA GLU A 142 -5.65 -11.53 8.21
C GLU A 142 -4.47 -10.69 7.72
N TRP A 143 -4.73 -9.74 6.82
CA TRP A 143 -3.71 -8.87 6.25
C TRP A 143 -3.46 -7.62 7.07
N ILE A 144 -4.49 -6.96 7.58
CA ILE A 144 -4.37 -5.70 8.36
C ILE A 144 -3.55 -5.87 9.66
N VAL A 145 -3.41 -7.09 10.15
CA VAL A 145 -2.54 -7.40 11.31
C VAL A 145 -1.06 -7.53 10.91
N LYS A 146 -0.77 -7.88 9.65
CA LYS A 146 0.57 -8.08 9.07
C LYS A 146 1.12 -6.84 8.38
N VAL A 147 0.27 -6.08 7.70
CA VAL A 147 0.63 -4.85 6.98
C VAL A 147 0.03 -3.63 7.67
N ARG A 148 0.66 -2.47 7.51
CA ARG A 148 0.10 -1.19 7.97
C ARG A 148 -0.46 -0.43 6.77
N LEU A 149 -1.66 0.14 6.87
CA LEU A 149 -2.19 0.93 5.76
C LEU A 149 -1.79 2.39 5.91
N LEU A 150 -1.61 3.05 4.78
CA LEU A 150 -1.40 4.48 4.67
C LEU A 150 -2.35 5.00 3.61
N LEU A 151 -3.33 5.81 4.01
CA LEU A 151 -4.34 6.33 3.10
C LEU A 151 -3.83 7.64 2.50
N ALA A 152 -4.04 7.82 1.19
CA ALA A 152 -3.66 9.07 0.52
C ALA A 152 -4.40 10.28 1.07
N GLU A 153 -5.64 10.09 1.51
CA GLU A 153 -6.51 11.11 2.08
C GLU A 153 -7.48 10.47 3.07
N ALA A 154 -8.15 11.30 3.86
CA ALA A 154 -9.16 10.84 4.80
C ALA A 154 -10.43 10.39 4.04
N PRO A 155 -10.86 9.12 4.16
CA PRO A 155 -12.08 8.65 3.51
C PRO A 155 -13.32 9.36 4.05
N ALA A 156 -14.19 9.85 3.15
CA ALA A 156 -15.46 10.46 3.52
C ALA A 156 -16.42 9.47 4.22
N PHE A 157 -16.33 8.19 3.86
CA PHE A 157 -17.03 7.09 4.52
C PHE A 157 -16.03 6.00 4.89
N ILE A 158 -16.01 5.59 6.16
CA ILE A 158 -15.10 4.57 6.67
C ILE A 158 -15.85 3.24 6.79
N HIS A 159 -15.36 2.20 6.11
CA HIS A 159 -15.92 0.87 6.25
C HIS A 159 -15.80 0.38 7.73
N PRO A 160 -16.81 -0.27 8.33
CA PRO A 160 -16.79 -0.66 9.74
C PRO A 160 -15.59 -1.53 10.14
N ARG A 161 -15.12 -2.39 9.22
CA ARG A 161 -13.89 -3.16 9.43
C ARG A 161 -12.65 -2.29 9.41
N LEU A 162 -12.58 -1.28 8.55
CA LEU A 162 -11.45 -0.34 8.53
C LEU A 162 -11.42 0.45 9.84
N GLU A 163 -12.58 0.91 10.32
CA GLU A 163 -12.73 1.61 11.60
C GLU A 163 -12.30 0.75 12.81
N LYS A 164 -12.69 -0.53 12.84
CA LYS A 164 -12.26 -1.49 13.87
C LYS A 164 -10.73 -1.58 13.99
N TYR A 165 -10.01 -1.39 12.89
CA TYR A 165 -8.55 -1.41 12.85
C TYR A 165 -7.94 -0.01 12.69
N ARG A 166 -8.58 1.05 13.21
CA ARG A 166 -8.07 2.45 13.15
C ARG A 166 -6.62 2.61 13.59
N HIS A 167 -6.18 1.83 14.57
CA HIS A 167 -4.80 1.82 15.07
C HIS A 167 -3.75 1.24 14.10
N ARG A 168 -4.19 0.57 13.01
CA ARG A 168 -3.33 -0.05 11.99
C ARG A 168 -3.28 0.73 10.68
N TRP A 169 -3.98 1.84 10.58
CA TRP A 169 -3.93 2.69 9.41
C TRP A 169 -3.81 4.16 9.77
N ASP A 170 -3.19 4.91 8.89
CA ASP A 170 -2.88 6.32 9.07
C ASP A 170 -3.15 7.06 7.75
N VAL A 171 -3.24 8.39 7.78
CA VAL A 171 -3.40 9.21 6.57
C VAL A 171 -2.06 9.86 6.25
N ALA A 172 -1.67 9.88 4.98
CA ALA A 172 -0.54 10.65 4.50
C ALA A 172 -0.94 12.13 4.46
N GLU A 173 -0.31 12.95 5.31
CA GLU A 173 -0.44 14.42 5.29
C GLU A 173 0.60 15.06 4.35
#